data_AF-A0A3B0JAU9-F1
#
_entry.id   AF-A0A3B0JAU9-F1
#
_cell.length_a   1.000
_cell.length_b   1.000
_cell.length_c   1.000
_cell.angle_alpha   90.00
_cell.angle_beta   90.00
_cell.angle_gamma   90.00
#
_symmetry.space_group_name_H-M   'P 1'
#
loop_
_entity.id
_entity.type
_entity.pdbx_description
1 polymer ?
#
loop_
_entity_poly.entity_id
_entity_poly.type
_entity_poly.pdbx_seq_one_letter_code
_entity_poly.pdbx_strand_id
1 'polypeptide(L)'
;MKKLTIVIMLFISKLVLADRHNIEQSLEQCLAKTTTISTLDSIDCYQNALKLWDNELNKQYQLLITDKKLSPQFKVALKKSQLAWIKYRDLNLETINHFYDN
;
A
#
# COMPACT_ATOMS: atom_id res chain seq x y z
N MET A 1 30.89 17.86 -26.40
CA MET A 1 29.94 18.38 -25.37
C MET A 1 28.48 18.19 -25.76
N LYS A 2 28.00 18.61 -26.95
CA LYS A 2 26.60 18.39 -27.38
C LYS A 2 26.11 16.93 -27.37
N LYS A 3 26.98 15.97 -27.75
CA LYS A 3 26.65 14.53 -27.70
C LYS A 3 26.57 13.96 -26.27
N LEU A 4 27.29 14.58 -25.32
CA LEU A 4 27.24 14.20 -23.91
C LEU A 4 25.96 14.72 -23.23
N THR A 5 25.46 15.89 -23.67
CA THR A 5 24.21 16.48 -23.17
C THR A 5 22.96 15.66 -23.54
N ILE A 6 22.93 15.05 -24.73
CA ILE A 6 21.80 14.23 -25.20
C ILE A 6 21.69 12.91 -24.42
N VAL A 7 22.82 12.29 -24.07
CA VAL A 7 22.84 11.05 -23.27
C VAL A 7 22.31 11.29 -21.87
N ILE A 8 22.66 12.42 -21.24
CA ILE A 8 22.17 12.79 -19.90
C ILE A 8 20.65 13.04 -19.90
N MET A 9 20.10 13.59 -20.99
CA MET A 9 18.66 13.87 -21.11
C MET A 9 17.80 12.60 -21.24
N LEU A 10 18.35 11.51 -21.78
CA LEU A 10 17.68 10.21 -21.91
C LEU A 10 17.59 9.41 -20.60
N PHE A 11 18.43 9.71 -19.60
CA PHE A 11 18.37 9.05 -18.30
C PHE A 11 17.33 9.68 -17.35
N ILE A 12 16.94 10.93 -17.58
CA ILE A 12 15.98 11.66 -16.72
C ILE A 12 14.53 11.23 -16.98
N SER A 13 14.21 10.70 -18.16
CA SER A 13 12.84 10.30 -18.53
C SER A 13 12.33 9.04 -17.82
N LYS A 14 13.22 8.23 -17.23
CA LYS A 14 12.85 7.02 -16.47
C LYS A 14 12.41 7.30 -15.03
N LEU A 15 12.73 8.49 -14.49
CA LEU A 15 12.39 8.87 -13.11
C LEU A 15 10.93 9.33 -12.95
N VAL A 16 10.23 9.62 -14.04
CA VAL A 16 8.93 10.34 -14.00
C VAL A 16 7.70 9.41 -13.98
N LEU A 17 7.87 8.09 -14.18
CA LEU A 17 6.77 7.13 -14.18
C LEU A 17 7.00 6.05 -13.12
N ALA A 18 6.79 6.39 -11.86
CA ALA A 18 6.48 5.38 -10.86
C ALA A 18 5.09 4.82 -11.19
N ASP A 19 5.03 3.56 -11.62
CA ASP A 19 3.75 2.91 -11.94
C ASP A 19 2.88 2.88 -10.68
N ARG A 20 1.69 3.50 -10.76
CA ARG A 20 0.75 3.48 -9.64
C ARG A 20 0.23 2.07 -9.44
N HIS A 21 0.23 1.60 -8.20
CA HIS A 21 -0.33 0.30 -7.86
C HIS A 21 -1.81 0.22 -8.29
N ASN A 22 -2.27 -0.95 -8.74
CA ASN A 22 -3.63 -1.13 -9.24
C ASN A 22 -4.72 -0.83 -8.18
N ILE A 23 -4.41 -1.01 -6.89
CA ILE A 23 -5.29 -0.64 -5.77
C ILE A 23 -5.52 0.87 -5.75
N GLU A 24 -4.48 1.67 -5.96
CA GLU A 24 -4.59 3.13 -6.03
C GLU A 24 -5.44 3.56 -7.21
N GLN A 25 -5.21 2.98 -8.40
CA GLN A 25 -6.02 3.24 -9.58
C GLN A 25 -7.49 2.87 -9.33
N SER A 26 -7.76 1.76 -8.63
CA SER A 26 -9.11 1.32 -8.29
C SER A 26 -9.80 2.28 -7.32
N LEU A 27 -9.05 2.85 -6.36
CA LEU A 27 -9.54 3.87 -5.44
C LEU A 27 -9.90 5.15 -6.21
N GLU A 28 -8.99 5.65 -7.05
CA GLU A 28 -9.24 6.85 -7.87
C GLU A 28 -10.48 6.68 -8.77
N GLN A 29 -10.60 5.51 -9.41
CA GLN A 29 -11.76 5.18 -10.22
C GLN A 29 -13.04 5.14 -9.39
N CYS A 30 -13.00 4.61 -8.16
CA CYS A 30 -14.16 4.61 -7.26
C CYS A 30 -14.59 6.03 -6.89
N LEU A 31 -13.63 6.89 -6.52
CA LEU A 31 -13.88 8.27 -6.13
C LEU A 31 -14.40 9.13 -7.29
N ALA A 32 -14.01 8.81 -8.53
CA ALA A 32 -14.44 9.54 -9.72
C ALA A 32 -15.81 9.11 -10.28
N LYS A 33 -16.47 8.10 -9.70
CA LYS A 33 -17.79 7.65 -10.19
C LYS A 33 -18.83 8.74 -9.94
N THR A 34 -19.72 8.92 -10.92
CA THR A 34 -20.89 9.79 -10.79
C THR A 34 -21.85 9.37 -9.66
N THR A 35 -21.75 8.12 -9.20
CA THR A 35 -22.50 7.59 -8.06
C THR A 35 -21.86 7.89 -6.71
N THR A 36 -20.60 8.33 -6.66
CA THR A 36 -19.89 8.69 -5.42
C THR A 36 -20.13 10.16 -5.14
N ILE A 37 -21.26 10.48 -4.52
CA ILE A 37 -21.73 11.87 -4.38
C ILE A 37 -21.53 12.37 -2.95
N SER A 38 -21.78 11.51 -1.97
CA SER A 38 -21.73 11.85 -0.55
C SER A 38 -20.36 11.57 0.06
N THR A 39 -20.13 12.16 1.23
CA THR A 39 -18.98 11.81 2.08
C THR A 39 -19.00 10.33 2.46
N LEU A 40 -20.19 9.74 2.67
CA LEU A 40 -20.33 8.33 2.99
C LEU A 40 -19.89 7.44 1.82
N ASP A 41 -20.28 7.75 0.58
CA ASP A 41 -19.83 7.01 -0.60
C ASP A 41 -18.30 7.07 -0.75
N SER A 42 -17.70 8.21 -0.43
CA SER A 42 -16.25 8.38 -0.45
C SER A 42 -15.59 7.51 0.61
N ILE A 43 -16.15 7.45 1.82
CA ILE A 43 -15.69 6.57 2.90
C ILE A 43 -15.71 5.12 2.46
N ASP A 44 -16.78 4.67 1.77
CA ASP A 44 -16.87 3.30 1.26
C ASP A 44 -15.75 2.97 0.26
N CYS A 45 -15.41 3.90 -0.64
CA CYS A 45 -14.27 3.75 -1.54
C CYS A 45 -12.95 3.55 -0.77
N TYR A 46 -12.70 4.38 0.25
CA TYR A 46 -11.48 4.25 1.08
C TYR A 46 -11.48 2.97 1.91
N GLN A 47 -12.60 2.58 2.51
CA GLN A 47 -12.70 1.33 3.27
C GLN A 47 -12.43 0.11 2.39
N ASN A 48 -12.92 0.10 1.15
CA ASN A 48 -12.61 -0.95 0.19
C ASN A 48 -11.11 -0.97 -0.17
N ALA A 49 -10.52 0.19 -0.44
CA ALA A 49 -9.09 0.29 -0.73
C ALA A 49 -8.23 -0.20 0.44
N LEU A 50 -8.58 0.14 1.69
CA LEU A 50 -7.90 -0.35 2.89
C LEU A 50 -7.94 -1.87 3.00
N LYS A 51 -9.08 -2.51 2.70
CA LYS A 51 -9.19 -3.99 2.66
C LYS A 51 -8.28 -4.59 1.59
N LEU A 52 -8.21 -3.98 0.42
CA LEU A 52 -7.32 -4.43 -0.65
C LEU A 52 -5.84 -4.28 -0.26
N TRP A 53 -5.47 -3.19 0.40
CA TRP A 53 -4.12 -2.97 0.90
C TRP A 53 -3.74 -3.97 2.00
N ASP A 54 -4.66 -4.31 2.89
CA ASP A 54 -4.42 -5.35 3.89
C ASP A 54 -4.17 -6.72 3.25
N ASN A 55 -4.96 -7.06 2.24
CA ASN A 55 -4.76 -8.29 1.45
C ASN A 55 -3.42 -8.29 0.72
N GLU A 56 -3.03 -7.18 0.10
CA GLU A 56 -1.75 -7.07 -0.59
C GLU A 56 -0.57 -7.18 0.39
N LEU A 57 -0.65 -6.56 1.57
CA LEU A 57 0.36 -6.70 2.61
C LEU A 57 0.51 -8.17 3.05
N ASN A 58 -0.61 -8.87 3.28
CA ASN A 58 -0.59 -10.28 3.64
C ASN A 58 0.01 -11.14 2.52
N LYS A 59 -0.30 -10.84 1.25
CA LYS A 59 0.31 -11.50 0.09
C LYS A 59 1.82 -11.29 0.04
N GLN A 60 2.31 -10.06 0.25
CA GLN A 60 3.75 -9.77 0.28
C GLN A 60 4.46 -10.46 1.45
N TYR A 61 3.82 -10.52 2.63
CA TYR A 61 4.33 -11.31 3.75
C TYR A 61 4.47 -12.79 3.38
N GLN A 62 3.47 -13.39 2.71
CA GLN A 62 3.53 -14.79 2.28
C GLN A 62 4.65 -15.04 1.27
N LEU A 63 4.85 -14.14 0.32
CA LEU A 63 5.95 -14.23 -0.64
C LEU A 63 7.32 -14.21 0.07
N LEU A 64 7.50 -13.31 1.03
CA LEU A 64 8.75 -13.22 1.80
C LEU A 64 8.96 -14.45 2.70
N ILE A 65 7.96 -14.87 3.48
CA ILE A 65 8.15 -15.96 4.44
C ILE A 65 8.43 -17.31 3.75
N THR A 66 7.92 -17.49 2.52
CA THR A 66 8.12 -18.71 1.72
C THR A 66 9.40 -18.68 0.88
N ASP A 67 10.06 -17.53 0.71
CA ASP A 67 11.29 -17.43 -0.06
C ASP A 67 12.41 -18.30 0.54
N LYS A 68 12.90 -19.27 -0.22
CA LYS A 68 13.96 -20.21 0.18
C LYS A 68 15.33 -19.55 0.32
N LYS A 69 15.53 -18.35 -0.25
CA LYS A 69 16.80 -17.60 -0.19
C LYS A 69 17.01 -16.89 1.15
N LEU A 70 15.94 -16.68 1.93
CA LEU A 70 16.00 -15.96 3.21
C LEU A 70 16.42 -16.89 4.35
N SER A 71 17.23 -16.36 5.27
CA SER A 71 17.72 -17.12 6.41
C SER A 71 16.59 -17.48 7.39
N PRO A 72 16.69 -18.63 8.10
CA PRO A 72 15.70 -18.99 9.13
C PRO A 72 15.55 -17.91 10.20
N GLN A 73 16.65 -17.27 10.61
CA GLN A 73 16.63 -16.19 11.59
C GLN A 73 15.84 -14.98 11.10
N PHE A 74 16.02 -14.58 9.83
CA PHE A 74 15.25 -13.49 9.24
C PHE A 74 13.75 -13.83 9.23
N LYS A 75 13.37 -15.06 8.85
CA LYS A 75 11.96 -15.49 8.82
C LYS A 75 11.30 -15.43 10.21
N VAL A 76 12.03 -15.84 11.26
CA VAL A 76 11.56 -15.71 12.65
C VAL A 76 11.33 -14.24 13.02
N ALA A 77 12.28 -13.37 12.68
CA ALA A 77 12.17 -11.94 12.93
C ALA A 77 11.01 -11.29 12.14
N LEU A 78 10.85 -11.65 10.87
CA LEU A 78 9.76 -11.19 10.00
C LEU A 78 8.39 -11.58 10.58
N LYS A 79 8.22 -12.83 10.99
CA LYS A 79 6.97 -13.30 11.62
C LYS A 79 6.67 -12.52 12.90
N LYS A 80 7.67 -12.31 13.75
CA LYS A 80 7.52 -11.53 14.99
C LYS A 80 7.11 -10.08 14.68
N SER A 81 7.74 -9.45 13.69
CA SER A 81 7.41 -8.09 13.24
C SER A 81 5.97 -8.01 12.74
N GLN A 82 5.55 -8.94 11.88
CA GLN A 82 4.19 -8.95 11.32
C GLN A 82 3.13 -9.09 12.40
N LEU A 83 3.32 -9.98 13.38
CA LEU A 83 2.39 -10.15 14.51
C LEU A 83 2.30 -8.88 15.37
N ALA A 84 3.43 -8.22 15.62
CA ALA A 84 3.45 -6.96 16.37
C ALA A 84 2.73 -5.83 15.61
N TRP A 85 2.91 -5.75 14.29
CA TRP A 85 2.21 -4.78 13.45
C TRP A 85 0.69 -4.99 13.46
N ILE A 86 0.22 -6.24 13.33
CA ILE A 86 -1.22 -6.56 13.39
C ILE A 86 -1.80 -6.09 14.73
N LYS A 87 -1.14 -6.44 15.84
CA LYS A 87 -1.57 -6.02 17.18
C LYS A 87 -1.65 -4.50 17.30
N TYR A 88 -0.63 -3.79 16.83
CA TYR A 88 -0.62 -2.32 16.84
C TYR A 88 -1.75 -1.74 15.99
N ARG A 89 -1.93 -2.22 14.76
CA ARG A 89 -2.97 -1.76 13.83
C ARG A 89 -4.35 -1.89 14.46
N ASP A 90 -4.65 -3.04 15.04
CA ASP A 90 -5.98 -3.34 15.59
C ASP A 90 -6.25 -2.44 16.82
N LEU A 91 -5.28 -2.30 17.74
CA LEU A 91 -5.38 -1.38 18.88
C LEU A 91 -5.52 0.09 18.45
N ASN A 92 -4.82 0.50 17.40
CA ASN A 92 -4.89 1.85 16.87
C ASN A 92 -6.28 2.12 16.24
N LEU A 93 -6.85 1.16 15.51
CA LEU A 93 -8.21 1.28 14.97
C LEU A 93 -9.26 1.35 16.08
N GLU A 94 -9.13 0.51 17.11
CA GLU A 94 -9.99 0.59 18.30
C GLU A 94 -9.92 1.96 18.98
N THR A 95 -8.71 2.51 19.14
CA THR A 95 -8.49 3.85 19.71
C THR A 95 -9.13 4.95 18.86
N ILE A 96 -8.97 4.89 17.53
CA ILE A 96 -9.57 5.84 16.59
C ILE A 96 -11.10 5.78 16.70
N ASN A 97 -11.69 4.59 16.71
CA ASN A 97 -13.14 4.42 16.86
C ASN A 97 -13.63 5.02 18.18
N HIS A 98 -12.97 4.71 19.31
CA HIS A 98 -13.33 5.32 20.59
C HIS A 98 -13.23 6.85 20.62
N PHE A 99 -12.32 7.44 19.84
CA PHE A 99 -12.20 8.89 19.75
C PHE A 99 -13.35 9.52 18.93
N TYR A 100 -13.68 8.94 17.78
CA TYR A 100 -14.67 9.50 16.84
C TYR A 100 -16.12 9.03 17.05
N ASP A 101 -16.36 7.95 17.80
CA ASP A 101 -17.70 7.42 18.10
C ASP A 101 -18.41 8.16 19.27
N ASN A 102 -17.85 9.28 19.77
CA ASN A 102 -18.49 10.12 20.80
C ASN A 102 -19.54 11.06 20.23
#